data_AF-A0A8K0PCN8-F1
#
_entry.id   AF-A0A8K0PCN8-F1
#
_cell.length_a   1.000
_cell.length_b   1.000
_cell.length_c   1.000
_cell.angle_alpha   90.00
_cell.angle_beta   90.00
_cell.angle_gamma   90.00
#
_symmetry.space_group_name_H-M   'P 1'
#
loop_
_entity.id
_entity.type
_entity.pdbx_description
1 polymer ?
#
loop_
_entity_poly.entity_id
_entity_poly.type
_entity_poly.pdbx_seq_one_letter_code
_entity_poly.pdbx_strand_id
1 'polypeptide(L)'
;MVYEGILGNPDGVFIPCAVNTVDNGASIAERIAFLNEATVMKIFQTHHVVKLLGVISQGSPTLVIMELMAAGDLKTYLRTWREFGGRMPFPQVARMAEQVADGMAYLISHKFVHRDLAARNCLVSADLTVKVGDFGMACDIYETNYYRKGTRGLLPVRWMAPGSLRYGIFTS
;
A
#
# COMPACT_ATOMS: atom_id res chain seq x y z
N MET A 1 7.22 -11.35 -2.78
CA MET A 1 6.18 -12.38 -2.51
C MET A 1 5.52 -12.04 -1.19
N VAL A 2 4.21 -12.24 -1.05
CA VAL A 2 3.49 -11.97 0.20
C VAL A 2 2.90 -13.27 0.72
N TYR A 3 3.09 -13.53 2.01
CA TYR A 3 2.59 -14.71 2.72
C TYR A 3 1.70 -14.28 3.90
N GLU A 4 0.79 -15.14 4.30
CA GLU A 4 0.12 -15.01 5.60
C GLU A 4 1.02 -15.60 6.69
N GLY A 5 1.06 -14.97 7.85
CA GLY A 5 1.87 -15.40 8.98
C GLY A 5 1.26 -15.00 10.32
N ILE A 6 1.98 -15.34 11.39
CA ILE A 6 1.62 -15.01 12.77
C ILE A 6 2.80 -14.29 13.42
N LEU A 7 2.57 -13.07 13.91
CA LEU A 7 3.53 -12.31 14.68
C LEU A 7 3.27 -12.52 16.17
N GLY A 8 4.20 -13.15 16.87
CA GLY A 8 4.20 -13.22 18.34
C GLY A 8 4.85 -11.97 18.95
N ASN A 9 4.20 -11.37 19.95
CA ASN A 9 4.79 -10.30 20.75
C ASN A 9 5.40 -10.86 22.06
N PRO A 10 6.24 -10.07 22.77
CA PRO A 10 6.84 -10.51 24.05
C PRO A 10 5.83 -10.84 25.14
N ASP A 11 4.60 -10.31 25.05
CA ASP A 11 3.52 -10.55 26.01
C ASP A 11 2.78 -11.87 25.75
N GLY A 12 3.20 -12.66 24.76
CA GLY A 12 2.58 -13.93 24.39
C GLY A 12 1.30 -13.80 23.55
N VAL A 13 1.02 -12.60 23.02
CA VAL A 13 -0.08 -12.34 22.07
C VAL A 13 0.38 -12.65 20.66
N PHE A 14 -0.45 -13.37 19.93
CA PHE A 14 -0.23 -13.73 18.53
C PHE A 14 -1.18 -12.94 17.63
N ILE A 15 -0.61 -12.27 16.62
CA ILE A 15 -1.35 -11.38 15.71
C ILE A 15 -1.20 -11.91 14.29
N PRO A 16 -2.30 -12.23 13.57
CA PRO A 16 -2.24 -12.54 12.14
C PRO A 16 -1.63 -11.37 11.35
N CYS A 17 -0.70 -11.67 10.45
CA CYS A 17 0.04 -10.66 9.70
C CYS A 17 0.27 -11.06 8.25
N ALA A 18 0.54 -10.05 7.41
CA ALA A 18 1.07 -10.24 6.08
C ALA A 18 2.60 -10.12 6.12
N VAL A 19 3.30 -11.09 5.54
CA VAL A 19 4.75 -11.17 5.47
C VAL A 19 5.18 -10.97 4.03
N ASN A 20 5.66 -9.77 3.70
CA ASN A 20 6.23 -9.47 2.40
C ASN A 20 7.74 -9.75 2.41
N THR A 21 8.24 -10.31 1.31
CA THR A 21 9.64 -10.68 1.14
C THR A 21 10.14 -10.44 -0.28
N VAL A 22 11.43 -10.15 -0.40
CA VAL A 22 12.17 -10.17 -1.67
C VAL A 22 12.73 -11.56 -1.95
N ASP A 23 13.09 -11.80 -3.22
CA ASP A 23 13.75 -13.05 -3.63
C ASP A 23 15.10 -13.21 -2.91
N ASN A 24 15.52 -14.46 -2.66
CA ASN A 24 16.83 -14.74 -2.09
C ASN A 24 17.98 -14.24 -2.97
N GLY A 25 17.80 -14.27 -4.30
CA GLY A 25 18.74 -13.73 -5.28
C GLY A 25 18.66 -12.21 -5.49
N ALA A 26 17.79 -11.49 -4.76
CA ALA A 26 17.67 -10.05 -4.90
C ALA A 26 18.98 -9.34 -4.56
N SER A 27 19.36 -8.42 -5.44
CA SER A 27 20.52 -7.55 -5.29
C SER A 27 20.41 -6.67 -4.04
N ILE A 28 21.56 -6.16 -3.59
CA ILE A 28 21.62 -5.21 -2.47
C ILE A 28 20.73 -3.98 -2.75
N ALA A 29 20.73 -3.48 -3.99
CA ALA A 29 19.91 -2.34 -4.39
C ALA A 29 18.40 -2.63 -4.26
N GLU A 30 17.95 -3.83 -4.67
CA GLU A 30 16.55 -4.25 -4.52
C GLU A 30 16.16 -4.41 -3.05
N ARG A 31 17.05 -4.97 -2.22
CA ARG A 31 16.84 -5.09 -0.77
C ARG A 31 16.74 -3.73 -0.09
N ILE A 32 17.57 -2.77 -0.49
CA ILE A 32 17.52 -1.38 0.01
C ILE A 32 16.21 -0.71 -0.42
N ALA A 33 15.82 -0.81 -1.69
CA ALA A 33 14.57 -0.24 -2.19
C ALA A 33 13.35 -0.81 -1.44
N PHE A 34 13.35 -2.12 -1.20
CA PHE A 34 12.31 -2.80 -0.43
C PHE A 34 12.23 -2.31 1.03
N LEU A 35 13.37 -2.12 1.70
CA LEU A 35 13.41 -1.59 3.06
C LEU A 35 13.06 -0.10 3.15
N ASN A 36 13.33 0.67 2.08
CA ASN A 36 12.94 2.08 2.00
C ASN A 36 11.42 2.22 1.94
N GLU A 37 10.72 1.36 1.20
CA GLU A 37 9.25 1.32 1.18
C GLU A 37 8.69 1.07 2.60
N ALA A 38 9.25 0.10 3.32
CA ALA A 38 8.86 -0.16 4.71
C ALA A 38 9.19 1.03 5.65
N THR A 39 10.26 1.77 5.37
CA THR A 39 10.65 2.93 6.18
C THR A 39 9.63 4.06 6.08
N VAL A 40 9.05 4.27 4.90
CA VAL A 40 7.95 5.23 4.70
C VAL A 40 6.73 4.85 5.54
N MET A 41 6.40 3.57 5.64
CA MET A 41 5.24 3.12 6.40
C MET A 41 5.38 3.35 7.93
N LYS A 42 6.60 3.49 8.45
CA LYS A 42 6.86 3.67 9.90
C LYS A 42 6.20 4.92 10.47
N ILE A 43 6.08 5.98 9.67
CA ILE A 43 5.55 7.27 10.13
C ILE A 43 4.02 7.33 10.10
N PHE A 44 3.35 6.36 9.48
CA PHE A 44 1.90 6.37 9.34
C PHE A 44 1.21 5.69 10.53
N GLN A 45 0.35 6.46 11.18
CA GLN A 45 -0.47 6.05 12.31
C GLN A 45 -1.92 6.53 12.10
N THR A 46 -2.63 5.83 11.22
CA THR A 46 -4.06 6.06 10.97
C THR A 46 -4.78 4.73 10.74
N HIS A 47 -6.11 4.75 10.85
CA HIS A 47 -6.92 3.56 10.66
C HIS A 47 -7.01 3.13 9.19
N HIS A 48 -7.03 4.07 8.24
CA HIS A 48 -7.28 3.79 6.81
C HIS A 48 -6.02 3.72 5.93
N VAL A 49 -4.86 3.50 6.55
CA VAL A 49 -3.59 3.19 5.88
C VAL A 49 -3.04 1.90 6.46
N VAL A 50 -2.56 1.00 5.59
CA VAL A 50 -2.03 -0.31 6.00
C VAL A 50 -0.83 -0.11 6.93
N LYS A 51 -0.93 -0.69 8.13
CA LYS A 51 0.04 -0.53 9.19
C LYS A 51 1.23 -1.47 9.03
N LEU A 52 2.43 -0.90 9.14
CA LEU A 52 3.65 -1.67 9.37
C LEU A 52 3.68 -2.19 10.82
N LEU A 53 3.87 -3.49 10.98
CA LEU A 53 4.04 -4.13 12.29
C LEU A 53 5.52 -4.36 12.63
N GLY A 54 6.37 -4.60 11.62
CA GLY A 54 7.79 -4.85 11.86
C GLY A 54 8.60 -5.07 10.59
N VAL A 55 9.92 -5.11 10.76
CA VAL A 55 10.88 -5.37 9.68
C VAL A 55 11.95 -6.33 10.20
N ILE A 56 12.25 -7.37 9.43
CA ILE A 56 13.37 -8.29 9.69
C ILE A 56 14.40 -8.04 8.60
N SER A 57 15.36 -7.16 8.92
CA SER A 57 16.43 -6.74 8.00
C SER A 57 17.69 -7.61 8.10
N GLN A 58 17.82 -8.39 9.17
CA GLN A 58 18.95 -9.30 9.39
C GLN A 58 18.64 -10.69 8.86
N GLY A 59 19.58 -11.29 8.12
CA GLY A 59 19.43 -12.60 7.49
C GLY A 59 18.82 -12.54 6.09
N SER A 60 18.57 -13.72 5.51
CA SER A 60 17.88 -13.87 4.23
C SER A 60 16.73 -14.88 4.36
N PRO A 61 15.55 -14.55 3.81
CA PRO A 61 15.24 -13.33 3.08
C PRO A 61 14.90 -12.14 3.99
N THR A 62 14.93 -10.92 3.45
CA THR A 62 14.50 -9.70 4.15
C THR A 62 12.98 -9.65 4.21
N LEU A 63 12.41 -9.41 5.39
CA LEU A 63 10.95 -9.44 5.61
C LEU A 63 10.39 -8.10 6.05
N VAL A 64 9.21 -7.76 5.55
CA VAL A 64 8.38 -6.63 5.97
C VAL A 64 7.05 -7.18 6.45
N ILE A 65 6.72 -6.92 7.72
CA ILE A 65 5.55 -7.46 8.40
C ILE A 65 4.50 -6.36 8.50
N MET A 66 3.31 -6.61 7.96
CA MET A 66 2.20 -5.66 7.91
C MET A 66 0.94 -6.27 8.51
N GLU A 67 -0.04 -5.44 8.83
CA GLU A 67 -1.35 -5.95 9.22
C GLU A 67 -1.98 -6.80 8.11
N LEU A 68 -2.72 -7.84 8.51
CA LEU A 68 -3.35 -8.75 7.56
C LEU A 68 -4.65 -8.16 7.00
N MET A 69 -4.69 -8.03 5.68
CA MET A 69 -5.88 -7.60 4.95
C MET A 69 -6.53 -8.83 4.29
N ALA A 70 -7.29 -9.57 5.10
CA ALA A 70 -7.74 -10.94 4.80
C ALA A 70 -8.59 -11.11 3.52
N ALA A 71 -9.25 -10.05 3.05
CA ALA A 71 -10.05 -10.08 1.81
C ALA A 71 -9.26 -9.65 0.56
N GLY A 72 -7.95 -9.40 0.69
CA GLY A 72 -7.05 -9.08 -0.42
C GLY A 72 -7.25 -7.67 -0.98
N ASP A 73 -6.92 -7.47 -2.26
CA ASP A 73 -7.03 -6.17 -2.90
C ASP A 73 -8.46 -5.83 -3.31
N LEU A 74 -8.81 -4.54 -3.22
CA LEU A 74 -10.15 -4.02 -3.46
C LEU A 74 -10.60 -4.26 -4.91
N LYS A 75 -9.69 -4.28 -5.90
CA LYS A 75 -10.04 -4.59 -7.29
C LYS A 75 -10.53 -6.04 -7.43
N THR A 76 -9.81 -7.00 -6.85
CA THR A 76 -10.23 -8.41 -6.84
C THR A 76 -11.51 -8.57 -6.03
N TYR A 77 -11.59 -7.97 -4.85
CA TYR A 77 -12.80 -7.98 -4.01
C TYR A 77 -14.05 -7.42 -4.74
N LEU A 78 -13.92 -6.33 -5.51
CA LEU A 78 -15.05 -5.79 -6.29
C LEU A 78 -15.41 -6.66 -7.51
N ARG A 79 -14.50 -7.53 -7.99
CA ARG A 79 -14.77 -8.44 -9.11
C ARG A 79 -15.55 -9.66 -8.67
N THR A 80 -15.26 -10.23 -7.49
CA THR A 80 -15.99 -11.40 -6.98
C THR A 80 -17.50 -11.13 -6.87
N TRP A 81 -17.91 -9.93 -6.47
CA TRP A 81 -19.33 -9.52 -6.46
C TRP A 81 -20.03 -9.67 -7.81
N ARG A 82 -19.32 -9.41 -8.91
CA ARG A 82 -19.87 -9.57 -10.27
C ARG A 82 -19.93 -11.03 -10.71
N GLU A 83 -18.94 -11.82 -10.31
CA GLU A 83 -18.87 -13.25 -10.64
C GLU A 83 -20.02 -14.03 -10.01
N PHE A 84 -20.43 -13.65 -8.79
CA PHE A 84 -21.61 -14.22 -8.11
C PHE A 84 -22.95 -13.60 -8.56
N GLY A 85 -22.98 -12.86 -9.68
CA GLY A 85 -24.20 -12.28 -10.24
C GLY A 85 -24.78 -11.10 -9.45
N GLY A 86 -24.04 -10.59 -8.47
CA GLY A 86 -24.45 -9.48 -7.60
C GLY A 86 -23.89 -8.13 -8.06
N ARG A 87 -24.41 -7.08 -7.43
CA ARG A 87 -23.75 -5.78 -7.35
C ARG A 87 -23.61 -5.42 -5.88
N MET A 88 -22.46 -4.89 -5.51
CA MET A 88 -22.27 -4.39 -4.17
C MET A 88 -23.28 -3.27 -3.90
N PRO A 89 -23.98 -3.29 -2.75
CA PRO A 89 -24.91 -2.23 -2.39
C PRO A 89 -24.20 -0.87 -2.38
N PHE A 90 -24.87 0.16 -2.90
CA PHE A 90 -24.31 1.51 -2.96
C PHE A 90 -23.80 2.03 -1.59
N PRO A 91 -24.50 1.80 -0.45
CA PRO A 91 -24.00 2.23 0.85
C PRO A 91 -22.63 1.62 1.21
N GLN A 92 -22.38 0.37 0.82
CA GLN A 92 -21.09 -0.28 1.04
C GLN A 92 -20.01 0.34 0.17
N VAL A 93 -20.30 0.60 -1.11
CA VAL A 93 -19.36 1.27 -2.03
C VAL A 93 -19.02 2.68 -1.54
N ALA A 94 -20.02 3.43 -1.07
CA ALA A 94 -19.83 4.77 -0.51
C ALA A 94 -18.93 4.75 0.72
N ARG A 95 -19.15 3.79 1.64
CA ARG A 95 -18.28 3.59 2.81
C ARG A 95 -16.84 3.27 2.41
N MET A 96 -16.63 2.38 1.44
CA MET A 96 -15.29 2.07 0.94
C MET A 96 -14.58 3.30 0.34
N ALA A 97 -15.32 4.13 -0.38
CA ALA A 97 -14.79 5.37 -0.95
C ALA A 97 -14.41 6.39 0.15
N GLU A 98 -15.24 6.53 1.19
CA GLU A 98 -14.98 7.37 2.36
C GLU A 98 -13.69 6.93 3.08
N GLN A 99 -13.51 5.63 3.31
CA GLN A 99 -12.33 5.08 3.97
C GLN A 99 -11.05 5.33 3.16
N VAL A 100 -11.09 5.13 1.83
CA VAL A 100 -9.95 5.46 0.96
C VAL A 100 -9.66 6.98 0.98
N ALA A 101 -10.70 7.81 0.98
CA ALA A 101 -10.54 9.26 1.03
C ALA A 101 -9.91 9.72 2.35
N ASP A 102 -10.31 9.14 3.49
CA ASP A 102 -9.71 9.43 4.80
C ASP A 102 -8.24 9.02 4.86
N GLY A 103 -7.90 7.83 4.36
CA GLY A 103 -6.50 7.38 4.26
C GLY A 103 -5.65 8.33 3.40
N MET A 104 -6.18 8.77 2.26
CA MET A 104 -5.48 9.73 1.39
C MET A 104 -5.37 11.12 2.01
N ALA A 105 -6.40 11.60 2.72
CA ALA A 105 -6.36 12.87 3.44
C ALA A 105 -5.26 12.86 4.51
N TYR A 106 -5.10 11.74 5.22
CA TYR A 106 -4.01 11.53 6.16
C TYR A 106 -2.63 11.55 5.47
N LEU A 107 -2.46 10.86 4.34
CA LEU A 107 -1.19 10.90 3.60
C LEU A 107 -0.84 12.32 3.13
N ILE A 108 -1.83 13.06 2.61
CA ILE A 108 -1.68 14.46 2.20
C ILE A 108 -1.26 15.35 3.38
N SER A 109 -1.85 15.16 4.56
CA SER A 109 -1.48 15.93 5.76
C SER A 109 -0.04 15.67 6.20
N HIS A 110 0.51 14.50 5.88
CA HIS A 110 1.89 14.10 6.12
C HIS A 110 2.82 14.40 4.92
N LYS A 111 2.38 15.26 3.98
CA LYS A 111 3.16 15.65 2.80
C LYS A 111 3.58 14.47 1.95
N PHE A 112 2.70 13.48 1.85
CA PHE A 112 2.98 12.24 1.16
C PHE A 112 2.09 12.08 -0.07
N VAL A 113 2.71 11.83 -1.23
CA VAL A 113 2.00 11.59 -2.49
C VAL A 113 2.15 10.12 -2.88
N HIS A 114 1.02 9.41 -2.94
CA HIS A 114 0.99 7.97 -3.24
C HIS A 114 1.44 7.63 -4.68
N ARG A 115 1.07 8.47 -5.67
CA ARG A 115 1.40 8.34 -7.11
C ARG A 115 0.83 7.13 -7.86
N ASP A 116 0.30 6.14 -7.16
CA ASP A 116 -0.38 4.99 -7.75
C ASP A 116 -1.67 4.62 -7.00
N LEU A 117 -2.49 5.61 -6.65
CA LEU A 117 -3.79 5.34 -6.04
C LEU A 117 -4.70 4.64 -7.05
N ALA A 118 -5.02 3.38 -6.77
CA ALA A 118 -5.94 2.56 -7.55
C ALA A 118 -6.55 1.47 -6.67
N ALA A 119 -7.69 0.90 -7.09
CA ALA A 119 -8.34 -0.18 -6.35
C ALA A 119 -7.45 -1.43 -6.14
N ARG A 120 -6.43 -1.65 -6.98
CA ARG A 120 -5.45 -2.74 -6.78
C ARG A 120 -4.46 -2.49 -5.64
N ASN A 121 -4.32 -1.23 -5.22
CA ASN A 121 -3.41 -0.77 -4.16
C ASN A 121 -4.21 -0.37 -2.90
N CYS A 122 -5.50 -0.66 -2.87
CA CYS A 122 -6.32 -0.60 -1.66
C CYS A 122 -6.57 -2.04 -1.22
N LEU A 123 -6.48 -2.31 0.07
CA LEU A 123 -6.65 -3.64 0.64
C LEU A 123 -7.89 -3.68 1.53
N VAL A 124 -8.50 -4.85 1.65
CA VAL A 124 -9.75 -5.08 2.39
C VAL A 124 -9.50 -6.02 3.57
N SER A 125 -9.83 -5.61 4.78
CA SER A 125 -9.69 -6.41 6.00
C SER A 125 -10.89 -7.34 6.21
N ALA A 126 -10.80 -8.21 7.23
CA ALA A 126 -11.85 -9.17 7.55
C ALA A 126 -13.20 -8.52 7.94
N ASP A 127 -13.16 -7.33 8.55
CA ASP A 127 -14.33 -6.51 8.91
C ASP A 127 -14.81 -5.61 7.76
N LEU A 128 -14.29 -5.82 6.55
CA LEU A 128 -14.60 -5.05 5.33
C LEU A 128 -14.12 -3.60 5.33
N THR A 129 -13.23 -3.23 6.26
CA THR A 129 -12.54 -1.94 6.24
C THR A 129 -11.54 -1.89 5.08
N VAL A 130 -11.57 -0.80 4.31
CA VAL A 130 -10.63 -0.56 3.22
C VAL A 130 -9.50 0.33 3.72
N LYS A 131 -8.26 -0.08 3.41
CA LYS A 131 -7.07 0.70 3.73
C LYS A 131 -6.22 0.92 2.49
N VAL A 132 -5.59 2.08 2.41
CA VAL A 132 -4.61 2.41 1.39
C VAL A 132 -3.31 1.66 1.67
N GLY A 133 -2.76 0.97 0.67
CA GLY A 133 -1.50 0.21 0.77
C GLY A 133 -0.65 0.36 -0.49
N ASP A 134 0.40 -0.46 -0.60
CA ASP A 134 1.38 -0.48 -1.71
C ASP A 134 2.05 0.87 -1.98
N PHE A 135 3.21 1.08 -1.34
CA PHE A 135 3.95 2.33 -1.37
C PHE A 135 5.16 2.28 -2.30
N GLY A 136 5.30 1.24 -3.14
CA GLY A 136 6.48 1.03 -3.99
C GLY A 136 6.72 2.13 -5.05
N MET A 137 5.72 2.99 -5.29
CA MET A 137 5.82 4.17 -6.17
C MET A 137 5.79 5.51 -5.43
N ALA A 138 5.64 5.48 -4.11
CA ALA A 138 5.33 6.66 -3.32
C ALA A 138 6.62 7.32 -2.80
N CYS A 139 6.67 8.65 -2.75
CA CYS A 139 7.81 9.35 -2.13
C CYS A 139 7.39 10.66 -1.47
N ASP A 140 8.24 11.07 -0.52
CA ASP A 140 8.20 12.35 0.17
C ASP A 140 8.34 13.53 -0.81
N ILE A 141 7.60 14.62 -0.54
CA ILE A 141 7.61 15.86 -1.33
C ILE A 141 8.94 16.63 -1.14
N TYR A 142 9.69 16.38 -0.05
CA TYR A 142 10.92 17.13 0.25
C TYR A 142 12.15 16.70 -0.57
N GLU A 143 12.15 15.56 -1.25
CA GLU A 143 13.31 15.16 -2.08
C GLU A 143 13.45 15.97 -3.36
N THR A 144 12.41 16.70 -3.80
CA THR A 144 12.48 17.73 -4.83
C THR A 144 11.08 18.32 -4.98
N ASN A 145 10.93 19.65 -4.99
CA ASN A 145 9.65 20.33 -5.28
C ASN A 145 9.03 19.94 -6.65
N TYR A 146 9.75 19.16 -7.45
CA TYR A 146 9.31 18.51 -8.68
C TYR A 146 10.01 17.15 -8.82
N TYR A 147 9.38 16.05 -8.42
CA TYR A 147 9.90 14.73 -8.77
C TYR A 147 9.70 14.49 -10.27
N ARG A 148 10.78 14.44 -11.03
CA ARG A 148 10.78 14.03 -12.44
C ARG A 148 11.28 12.59 -12.48
N LYS A 149 10.41 11.62 -12.76
CA LYS A 149 10.79 10.20 -12.88
C LYS A 149 11.85 10.06 -13.98
N GLY A 150 13.12 9.93 -13.58
CA GLY A 150 14.27 9.90 -14.49
C GLY A 150 14.49 8.56 -15.21
N THR A 151 13.64 7.56 -15.02
CA THR A 151 13.88 6.21 -15.55
C THR A 151 12.60 5.51 -16.01
N ARG A 152 12.80 4.56 -16.95
CA ARG A 152 11.87 3.69 -17.70
C ARG A 152 10.94 2.79 -16.84
N GLY A 153 10.48 3.25 -15.68
CA GLY A 153 9.53 2.48 -14.86
C GLY A 153 8.11 2.59 -15.42
N LEU A 154 7.36 1.50 -15.42
CA LEU A 154 5.94 1.45 -15.80
C LEU A 154 5.15 2.57 -15.07
N LEU A 155 4.23 3.21 -15.81
CA LEU A 155 3.39 4.28 -15.31
C LEU A 155 1.92 3.85 -15.35
N PRO A 156 1.12 4.13 -14.30
CA PRO A 156 -0.28 3.73 -14.24
C PRO A 156 -1.15 4.71 -15.05
N VAL A 157 -0.94 4.79 -16.37
CA VAL A 157 -1.47 5.86 -17.24
C VAL A 157 -2.99 6.06 -17.16
N ARG A 158 -3.76 5.02 -16.85
CA ARG A 158 -5.23 5.08 -16.69
C ARG A 158 -5.69 5.73 -15.38
N TRP A 159 -4.78 5.91 -14.42
CA TRP A 159 -5.02 6.52 -13.10
C TRP A 159 -4.30 7.86 -12.92
N MET A 160 -3.50 8.29 -13.91
CA MET A 160 -2.73 9.53 -13.81
C MET A 160 -3.55 10.75 -14.21
N ALA A 161 -3.34 11.86 -13.51
CA ALA A 161 -3.89 13.15 -13.87
C ALA A 161 -3.27 13.67 -15.19
N PRO A 162 -3.98 14.51 -15.97
CA PRO A 162 -3.45 15.07 -17.21
C PRO A 162 -2.12 15.82 -17.03
N GLY A 163 -1.96 16.57 -15.93
CA GLY A 163 -0.71 17.23 -15.58
C GLY A 163 0.44 16.26 -15.31
N SER A 164 0.15 15.13 -14.66
CA SER A 164 1.13 14.07 -14.41
C SER A 164 1.58 13.39 -15.70
N LEU A 165 0.65 13.13 -16.64
CA LEU A 165 0.98 12.56 -17.94
C LEU A 165 1.82 13.50 -18.79
N ARG A 166 1.47 14.79 -18.81
CA ARG A 166 2.08 15.77 -19.72
C ARG A 166 3.41 16.32 -19.20
N TYR A 167 3.52 16.51 -17.88
CA TYR A 167 4.65 17.21 -17.27
C TYR A 167 5.42 16.36 -16.26
N GLY A 168 4.94 15.15 -15.93
CA GLY A 168 5.52 14.32 -14.87
C GLY A 168 5.28 14.86 -13.46
N ILE A 169 4.33 15.79 -13.29
CA ILE A 169 4.06 16.46 -12.00
C ILE A 169 3.07 15.64 -11.17
N PHE A 170 3.40 15.41 -9.91
CA PHE A 170 2.54 14.76 -8.92
C PHE A 170 2.36 15.70 -7.73
N THR A 171 1.12 15.92 -7.30
CA THR A 171 0.76 16.83 -6.21
C THR A 171 -0.03 16.11 -5.13
N SER A 172 0.00 16.68 -3.92
CA SER A 172 -0.90 16.35 -2.81
C SER A 172 -2.25 17.03 -2.96
#